data_AF-A0A2H3ARF1-F1
#
_entry.id   AF-A0A2H3ARF1-F1
#
_cell.length_a   1.000
_cell.length_b   1.000
_cell.length_c   1.000
_cell.angle_alpha   90.00
_cell.angle_beta   90.00
_cell.angle_gamma   90.00
#
_symmetry.space_group_name_H-M   'P 1'
#
loop_
_entity.id
_entity.type
_entity.pdbx_description
1 polymer ?
#
loop_
_entity_poly.entity_id
_entity_poly.type
_entity_poly.pdbx_seq_one_letter_code
_entity_poly.pdbx_strand_id
1 'polypeptide(L)'
;MSLSSFTLIDIERSSINQSPTTMSTTRSKFIVVTKDDKNVMFLRKDVSEYEALIASIKDSFPEIHHQTIVIQTRELPVCAGRYVDIPSGLWSTVITDIDNVRVMASQVLTSIFDYDR
;
A
#
# COMPACT_ATOMS: atom_id res chain seq x y z
N MET A 1 39.35 7.02 49.05
CA MET A 1 38.86 5.76 49.66
C MET A 1 37.35 5.81 49.71
N SER A 2 36.67 4.98 48.92
CA SER A 2 35.48 4.20 49.29
C SER A 2 34.80 3.72 48.01
N LEU A 3 34.98 2.44 47.71
CA LEU A 3 34.24 1.66 46.73
C LEU A 3 33.02 1.06 47.45
N SER A 4 31.83 1.12 46.84
CA SER A 4 30.72 0.24 47.17
C SER A 4 29.73 0.25 46.02
N SER A 5 29.89 -0.64 45.03
CA SER A 5 29.35 -2.02 44.99
C SER A 5 27.96 -2.04 44.38
N PHE A 6 27.89 -2.42 43.11
CA PHE A 6 26.66 -2.85 42.45
C PHE A 6 26.36 -4.29 42.86
N THR A 7 25.15 -4.57 43.36
CA THR A 7 24.61 -5.93 43.43
C THR A 7 23.21 -5.96 42.82
N LEU A 8 23.05 -6.95 41.96
CA LEU A 8 21.88 -7.31 41.16
C LEU A 8 20.85 -8.07 42.02
N ILE A 9 19.58 -8.07 41.57
CA ILE A 9 18.49 -9.06 41.81
C ILE A 9 17.31 -8.58 42.70
N ASP A 10 16.31 -8.05 41.97
CA ASP A 10 14.90 -8.47 41.90
C ASP A 10 13.81 -8.08 42.92
N ILE A 11 12.68 -7.71 42.29
CA ILE A 11 11.27 -7.78 42.73
C ILE A 11 10.78 -6.63 43.63
N GLU A 12 10.00 -5.69 43.08
CA GLU A 12 8.54 -5.86 43.04
C GLU A 12 7.84 -4.82 42.13
N ARG A 13 7.03 -5.34 41.20
CA ARG A 13 5.75 -4.80 40.71
C ARG A 13 5.54 -3.27 40.74
N SER A 14 5.53 -2.68 39.55
CA SER A 14 4.51 -1.69 39.22
C SER A 14 3.91 -2.03 37.86
N SER A 15 2.66 -2.47 37.92
CA SER A 15 1.71 -2.78 36.85
C SER A 15 1.91 -1.93 35.58
N ILE A 16 2.16 -2.54 34.43
CA ILE A 16 1.10 -3.04 33.51
C ILE A 16 -0.17 -2.20 33.59
N ASN A 17 -0.22 -1.15 32.79
CA ASN A 17 -1.43 -0.67 32.13
C ASN A 17 -1.02 0.08 30.86
N GLN A 18 -0.26 -0.59 29.99
CA GLN A 18 -0.37 -0.29 28.57
C GLN A 18 -1.41 -1.25 28.04
N SER A 19 -2.67 -0.81 28.04
CA SER A 19 -3.66 -1.37 27.14
C SER A 19 -3.03 -1.45 25.75
N PRO A 20 -3.20 -2.53 24.98
CA PRO A 20 -2.89 -2.45 23.57
C PRO A 20 -3.73 -1.30 23.05
N THR A 21 -3.09 -0.20 22.67
CA THR A 21 -3.79 0.84 21.94
C THR A 21 -4.04 0.21 20.60
N THR A 22 -5.15 -0.51 20.47
CA THR A 22 -5.76 -0.78 19.18
C THR A 22 -6.09 0.61 18.66
N MET A 23 -5.12 1.23 17.99
CA MET A 23 -5.38 2.33 17.08
C MET A 23 -6.30 1.72 16.02
N SER A 24 -7.60 1.73 16.31
CA SER A 24 -8.61 1.62 15.27
C SER A 24 -8.51 2.93 14.49
N THR A 25 -7.47 3.02 13.67
CA THR A 25 -7.34 4.09 12.69
C THR A 25 -8.52 3.86 11.76
N THR A 26 -9.57 4.65 11.94
CA THR A 26 -10.73 4.61 11.03
C THR A 26 -10.18 4.83 9.63
N ARG A 27 -10.28 3.82 8.78
CA ARG A 27 -9.77 3.89 7.42
C ARG A 27 -10.45 5.02 6.67
N SER A 28 -9.69 5.72 5.83
CA SER A 28 -10.24 6.82 5.05
C SER A 28 -11.36 6.29 4.14
N LYS A 29 -12.37 7.11 3.86
CA LYS A 29 -13.37 6.80 2.82
C LYS A 29 -12.78 6.85 1.40
N PHE A 30 -11.54 7.34 1.28
CA PHE A 30 -10.81 7.50 0.04
C PHE A 30 -9.60 6.59 -0.01
N ILE A 31 -9.16 6.28 -1.23
CA ILE A 31 -7.84 5.75 -1.53
C ILE A 31 -7.06 6.79 -2.31
N VAL A 32 -5.81 7.03 -1.92
CA VAL A 32 -4.89 7.91 -2.64
C VAL A 32 -4.13 7.09 -3.66
N VAL A 33 -4.14 7.55 -4.90
CA VAL A 33 -3.44 6.97 -6.02
C VAL A 33 -2.33 7.91 -6.46
N THR A 34 -1.09 7.46 -6.32
CA THR A 34 0.09 8.22 -6.70
C THR A 34 0.66 7.69 -8.01
N LYS A 35 0.88 8.58 -8.98
CA LYS A 35 1.64 8.31 -10.18
C LYS A 35 2.66 9.43 -10.37
N ASP A 36 3.95 9.08 -10.40
CA ASP A 36 5.04 10.04 -10.42
C ASP A 36 4.87 11.07 -9.29
N ASP A 37 4.75 12.36 -9.61
CA ASP A 37 4.54 13.44 -8.64
C ASP A 37 3.06 13.83 -8.46
N LYS A 38 2.13 13.11 -9.10
CA LYS A 38 0.70 13.40 -9.06
C LYS A 38 -0.04 12.46 -8.12
N ASN A 39 -0.95 13.02 -7.34
CA ASN A 39 -1.83 12.30 -6.44
C ASN A 39 -3.29 12.57 -6.80
N VAL A 40 -4.10 11.52 -6.88
CA VAL A 40 -5.54 11.60 -7.09
C VAL A 40 -6.23 10.79 -6.00
N MET A 41 -7.40 11.23 -5.56
CA MET A 41 -8.19 10.53 -4.54
C MET A 41 -9.44 9.94 -5.17
N PHE A 42 -9.68 8.65 -4.92
CA PHE A 42 -10.91 7.97 -5.31
C PHE A 42 -11.71 7.58 -4.08
N LEU A 43 -13.03 7.63 -4.17
CA LEU A 43 -13.90 7.07 -3.14
C LEU A 43 -13.78 5.54 -3.20
N ARG A 44 -13.51 4.88 -2.07
CA ARG A 44 -13.34 3.41 -2.04
C ARG A 44 -14.51 2.65 -2.64
N LYS A 45 -15.73 3.14 -2.43
CA LYS A 45 -16.95 2.54 -2.98
C LYS A 45 -17.01 2.55 -4.51
N ASP A 46 -16.33 3.50 -5.15
CA ASP A 46 -16.35 3.66 -6.62
C ASP A 46 -15.24 2.83 -7.28
N VAL A 47 -14.26 2.37 -6.49
CA VAL A 47 -13.13 1.55 -6.93
C VAL A 47 -13.02 0.24 -6.14
N SER A 48 -14.16 -0.30 -5.68
CA SER A 48 -14.19 -1.57 -4.93
C SER A 48 -13.75 -2.76 -5.77
N GLU A 49 -13.95 -2.68 -7.09
CA GLU A 49 -13.48 -3.65 -8.07
C GLU A 49 -12.18 -3.17 -8.73
N TYR A 50 -11.28 -4.10 -9.04
CA TYR A 50 -9.98 -3.76 -9.62
C TYR A 50 -10.12 -3.09 -10.99
N GLU A 51 -11.05 -3.57 -11.82
CA GLU A 51 -11.30 -2.97 -13.15
C GLU A 51 -11.85 -1.54 -13.05
N ALA A 52 -12.68 -1.26 -12.04
CA ALA A 52 -13.19 0.09 -11.79
C ALA A 52 -12.06 1.05 -11.35
N LEU A 53 -11.12 0.55 -10.55
CA LEU A 53 -9.89 1.28 -10.21
C LEU A 53 -9.06 1.57 -11.47
N ILE A 54 -8.82 0.57 -12.31
CA ILE A 54 -8.04 0.73 -13.55
C ILE A 54 -8.69 1.77 -14.48
N ALA A 55 -10.01 1.72 -14.65
CA ALA A 55 -10.74 2.71 -15.44
C ALA A 55 -10.56 4.13 -14.85
N SER A 56 -10.75 4.28 -13.54
CA SER A 56 -10.59 5.57 -12.84
C SER A 56 -9.15 6.12 -12.95
N ILE A 57 -8.15 5.24 -12.89
CA ILE A 57 -6.74 5.58 -13.11
C ILE A 57 -6.53 6.09 -14.53
N LYS A 58 -7.05 5.40 -15.55
CA LYS A 58 -6.90 5.83 -16.94
C LYS A 58 -7.53 7.20 -17.18
N ASP A 59 -8.75 7.41 -16.71
CA ASP A 59 -9.44 8.69 -16.82
C ASP A 59 -8.68 9.84 -16.15
N SER A 60 -7.99 9.57 -15.04
CA SER A 60 -7.20 10.56 -14.30
C SER A 60 -5.80 10.78 -14.87
N PHE A 61 -5.24 9.78 -15.55
CA PHE A 61 -3.90 9.77 -16.13
C PHE A 61 -3.97 9.37 -17.61
N PRO A 62 -4.45 10.26 -18.49
CA PRO A 62 -4.67 9.94 -19.90
C PRO A 62 -3.40 9.47 -20.62
N GLU A 63 -2.22 9.86 -20.13
CA GLU A 63 -0.93 9.47 -20.72
C GLU A 63 -0.60 7.97 -20.63
N ILE A 64 -1.34 7.20 -19.81
CA ILE A 64 -1.12 5.74 -19.62
C ILE A 64 -2.25 4.86 -20.16
N HIS A 65 -3.18 5.40 -20.96
CA HIS A 65 -4.33 4.63 -21.49
C HIS A 65 -3.93 3.32 -22.20
N HIS A 66 -2.82 3.35 -22.95
CA HIS A 66 -2.30 2.24 -23.75
C HIS A 66 -1.16 1.47 -23.06
N GLN A 67 -0.89 1.75 -21.79
CA GLN A 67 0.20 1.14 -21.05
C GLN A 67 -0.32 0.00 -20.17
N THR A 68 0.58 -0.94 -19.84
CA THR A 68 0.31 -1.91 -18.79
C THR A 68 0.38 -1.18 -17.45
N ILE A 69 -0.70 -1.29 -16.67
CA ILE A 69 -0.83 -0.67 -15.36
C ILE A 69 -0.58 -1.72 -14.29
N VAL A 70 0.36 -1.43 -13.40
CA VAL A 70 0.66 -2.23 -12.20
C VAL A 70 0.37 -1.36 -10.98
N ILE A 71 -0.42 -1.90 -10.06
CA ILE A 71 -0.80 -1.22 -8.82
C ILE A 71 0.01 -1.82 -7.68
N GLN A 72 0.67 -0.97 -6.92
CA GLN A 72 1.55 -1.37 -5.83
C GLN A 72 1.13 -0.73 -4.51
N THR A 73 1.39 -1.41 -3.41
CA THR A 73 1.33 -0.84 -2.06
C THR A 73 2.57 -1.22 -1.25
N ARG A 74 2.82 -0.46 -0.19
CA ARG A 74 3.86 -0.75 0.81
C ARG A 74 3.30 -0.82 2.23
N GLU A 75 2.00 -0.70 2.38
CA GLU A 75 1.33 -0.47 3.67
C GLU A 75 0.99 -1.76 4.41
N LEU A 76 0.95 -2.89 3.70
CA LEU A 76 0.67 -4.17 4.32
C LEU A 76 1.91 -4.67 5.08
N PRO A 77 1.74 -5.37 6.22
CA PRO A 77 2.87 -5.92 6.97
C PRO A 77 3.78 -6.83 6.13
N VAL A 78 3.19 -7.61 5.22
CA VAL A 78 3.91 -8.50 4.30
C VAL A 78 4.85 -7.75 3.34
N CYS A 79 4.60 -6.47 3.09
CA CYS A 79 5.41 -5.65 2.21
C CYS A 79 6.78 -5.28 2.82
N ALA A 80 6.92 -5.35 4.16
CA ALA A 80 8.14 -4.95 4.88
C ALA A 80 8.70 -3.58 4.43
N GLY A 81 7.81 -2.62 4.19
CA GLY A 81 8.14 -1.25 3.75
C GLY A 81 8.50 -1.10 2.27
N ARG A 82 8.48 -2.18 1.48
CA ARG A 82 8.76 -2.16 0.03
C ARG A 82 7.47 -2.06 -0.77
N TYR A 83 7.53 -1.48 -1.96
CA TYR A 83 6.41 -1.55 -2.89
C TYR A 83 6.29 -2.96 -3.46
N VAL A 84 5.10 -3.53 -3.31
CA VAL A 84 4.73 -4.87 -3.79
C VAL A 84 3.46 -4.74 -4.62
N ASP A 85 3.42 -5.46 -5.73
CA ASP A 85 2.27 -5.51 -6.64
C ASP A 85 1.04 -6.08 -5.93
N ILE A 86 -0.12 -5.51 -6.19
CA ILE A 86 -1.41 -6.02 -5.75
C ILE A 86 -2.04 -6.78 -6.92
N PRO A 87 -2.12 -8.12 -6.87
CA PRO A 87 -2.85 -8.89 -7.87
C PRO A 87 -4.33 -8.49 -7.90
N SER A 88 -4.94 -8.45 -9.09
CA SER A 88 -6.35 -8.08 -9.26
C SER A 88 -7.30 -8.90 -8.37
N GLY A 89 -7.05 -10.21 -8.25
CA GLY A 89 -7.86 -11.11 -7.41
C GLY A 89 -7.75 -10.88 -5.90
N LEU A 90 -6.78 -10.08 -5.44
CA LEU A 90 -6.63 -9.73 -4.02
C LEU A 90 -7.14 -8.32 -3.69
N TRP A 91 -7.50 -7.54 -4.70
CA TRP A 91 -7.87 -6.14 -4.54
C TRP A 91 -8.99 -5.90 -3.53
N SER A 92 -10.10 -6.63 -3.66
CA SER A 92 -11.28 -6.48 -2.81
C SER A 92 -11.00 -6.76 -1.33
N THR A 93 -9.98 -7.58 -1.04
CA THR A 93 -9.52 -7.87 0.32
C THR A 93 -8.55 -6.79 0.80
N VAL A 94 -7.61 -6.38 -0.07
CA VAL A 94 -6.54 -5.44 0.29
C VAL A 94 -7.06 -4.00 0.42
N ILE A 95 -8.06 -3.60 -0.37
CA ILE A 95 -8.59 -2.23 -0.39
C ILE A 95 -9.11 -1.78 0.99
N THR A 96 -9.52 -2.67 1.88
CA THR A 96 -9.95 -2.28 3.23
C THR A 96 -8.78 -1.94 4.15
N ASP A 97 -7.57 -2.40 3.81
CA ASP A 97 -6.40 -2.37 4.68
C ASP A 97 -5.32 -1.37 4.26
N ILE A 98 -5.52 -0.69 3.11
CA ILE A 98 -4.55 0.28 2.58
C ILE A 98 -5.23 1.61 2.27
N ASP A 99 -4.57 2.73 2.52
CA ASP A 99 -5.00 4.09 2.19
C ASP A 99 -4.27 4.66 0.98
N ASN A 100 -3.11 4.10 0.60
CA ASN A 100 -2.32 4.59 -0.53
C ASN A 100 -1.87 3.46 -1.46
N VAL A 101 -1.94 3.73 -2.76
CA VAL A 101 -1.35 2.90 -3.82
C VAL A 101 -0.47 3.75 -4.73
N ARG A 102 0.54 3.09 -5.30
CA ARG A 102 1.37 3.64 -6.37
C ARG A 102 0.99 2.97 -7.69
N VAL A 103 0.92 3.78 -8.74
CA VAL A 103 0.74 3.31 -10.11
C VAL A 103 2.09 3.27 -10.81
N MET A 104 2.42 2.10 -11.32
CA MET A 104 3.52 1.90 -12.27
C MET A 104 2.89 1.65 -13.64
N ALA A 105 3.34 2.41 -14.64
CA ALA A 105 2.91 2.20 -16.02
C ALA A 105 4.13 1.87 -16.87
N SER A 106 4.03 0.82 -17.66
CA SER A 106 5.05 0.43 -18.63
C SER A 106 4.43 0.36 -20.01
N GLN A 107 5.18 0.83 -21.01
CA GLN A 107 4.80 0.63 -22.40
C GLN A 107 4.68 -0.88 -22.66
N VAL A 108 3.57 -1.27 -23.29
CA VAL A 108 3.48 -2.60 -23.90
C VAL A 108 4.45 -2.57 -25.06
N LEU A 109 5.57 -3.29 -24.95
CA LEU A 109 6.26 -3.72 -26.16
C LEU A 109 5.35 -4.75 -26.81
N THR A 110 4.45 -4.30 -27.68
CA THR A 110 3.93 -5.14 -28.75
C THR A 110 5.13 -5.42 -29.63
N SER A 111 5.97 -6.36 -29.18
CA SER A 111 7.03 -6.94 -29.98
C SER A 111 6.34 -7.42 -31.24
N ILE A 112 6.73 -6.75 -32.31
CA ILE A 112 6.45 -7.06 -33.69
C ILE A 112 6.87 -8.52 -33.90
N PHE A 113 5.96 -9.45 -33.64
CA PHE A 113 5.97 -10.78 -34.21
C PHE A 113 5.11 -10.76 -35.49
N ASP A 114 5.24 -9.70 -36.29
CA ASP A 114 5.20 -9.84 -37.74
C ASP A 114 6.61 -10.24 -38.18
N TYR A 115 6.97 -11.49 -37.88
CA TYR A 115 8.13 -12.13 -38.50
C TYR A 115 7.65 -12.73 -39.82
N ASP A 116 7.97 -12.01 -40.89
CA ASP A 116 8.06 -12.46 -42.29
C ASP A 116 6.80 -13.07 -42.96
N ARG A 117 6.24 -12.26 -43.87
CA ARG A 117 5.97 -12.55 -45.30
C ARG A 117 5.27 -13.86 -45.71
#